data_AF-A0ABD3DTR2-F1
#
_entry.id   AF-A0ABD3DTR2-F1
#
_cell.length_a   1.000
_cell.length_b   1.000
_cell.length_c   1.000
_cell.angle_alpha   90.00
_cell.angle_beta   90.00
_cell.angle_gamma   90.00
#
_symmetry.space_group_name_H-M   'P 1'
#
loop_
_entity.id
_entity.type
_entity.pdbx_description
1 polymer ?
#
loop_
_entity_poly.entity_id
_entity_poly.type
_entity_poly.pdbx_seq_one_letter_code
_entity_poly.pdbx_strand_id
1 'polypeptide(L)'
;MVDNLIPRLRCLVLSYASFEALCVGDLLSRFPFLKDFTLYSYGTISEEGIQISNCSLERIKLVVQGFQRYGEDSKPRVKFDVPSVRKLTFEGDGVPCLSFKSTPHSREWESNVSIKYNTKNGVSAFWFNELSELLTELSQSKTHLSLRIDSNAVRLDYNVGDKIIQGLCKHELENLTIDIKNLPTLSCYAFFDGLFRVCRPKLITQYYKDDPDKRRYYGRYNHMEKTNIDILCQILEQGINLKVSGPTQFMYGLNDLEEVNAQALDMENVQAAEWRPIPFDEHVQEHQRVRLLLKWKLN
;
A
#
# COMPACT_ATOMS: atom_id res chain seq x y z
N MET A 1 -7.48 -45.78 -14.34
CA MET A 1 -8.68 -44.93 -14.50
C MET A 1 -9.03 -44.30 -13.16
N VAL A 2 -8.31 -43.24 -12.79
CA VAL A 2 -8.70 -42.32 -11.71
C VAL A 2 -8.64 -40.92 -12.31
N ASP A 3 -9.30 -40.78 -13.46
CA ASP A 3 -9.50 -39.52 -14.15
C ASP A 3 -10.98 -39.19 -14.02
N ASN A 4 -11.31 -37.95 -13.67
CA ASN A 4 -12.64 -37.29 -13.81
C ASN A 4 -13.35 -36.77 -12.54
N LEU A 5 -12.75 -36.77 -11.35
CA LEU A 5 -13.45 -36.19 -10.17
C LEU A 5 -13.14 -34.72 -9.85
N ILE A 6 -12.11 -34.10 -10.44
CA ILE A 6 -11.79 -32.68 -10.21
C ILE A 6 -11.91 -31.73 -11.44
N PRO A 7 -12.61 -32.04 -12.56
CA PRO A 7 -12.69 -31.12 -13.70
C PRO A 7 -13.65 -29.93 -13.47
N ARG A 8 -14.13 -29.67 -12.26
CA ARG A 8 -15.05 -28.55 -11.96
C ARG A 8 -14.59 -27.67 -10.82
N LEU A 9 -13.35 -27.83 -10.35
CA LEU A 9 -12.83 -26.97 -9.29
C LEU A 9 -12.76 -25.52 -9.78
N ARG A 10 -13.55 -24.64 -9.16
CA ARG A 10 -13.59 -23.20 -9.47
C ARG A 10 -12.82 -22.35 -8.49
N CYS A 11 -12.57 -22.87 -7.30
CA CYS A 11 -11.86 -22.18 -6.24
C CYS A 11 -10.83 -23.12 -5.61
N LEU A 12 -9.60 -22.64 -5.45
CA LEU A 12 -8.50 -23.34 -4.83
C LEU A 12 -7.87 -22.44 -3.78
N VAL A 13 -7.79 -22.95 -2.55
CA VAL A 13 -7.13 -22.28 -1.44
C VAL A 13 -5.99 -23.17 -0.98
N LEU A 14 -4.76 -22.65 -1.08
CA LEU A 14 -3.56 -23.30 -0.57
C LEU A 14 -3.13 -22.56 0.69
N SER A 15 -3.03 -23.28 1.81
CA SER A 15 -2.62 -22.72 3.09
C SER A 15 -1.32 -23.37 3.56
N TYR A 16 -0.41 -22.58 4.12
CA TYR A 16 0.86 -23.06 4.67
C TYR A 16 1.75 -23.79 3.65
N ALA A 17 1.63 -23.40 2.38
CA ALA A 17 2.43 -23.91 1.28
C ALA A 17 3.86 -23.37 1.38
N SER A 18 4.87 -24.23 1.57
CA SER A 18 6.26 -23.82 1.36
C SER A 18 6.53 -23.67 -0.14
N PHE A 19 7.11 -22.54 -0.54
CA PHE A 19 7.33 -22.21 -1.96
C PHE A 19 8.28 -23.15 -2.67
N GLU A 20 9.22 -23.74 -1.95
CA GLU A 20 10.20 -24.69 -2.48
C GLU A 20 9.57 -26.05 -2.87
N ALA A 21 8.40 -26.40 -2.32
CA ALA A 21 7.80 -27.71 -2.50
C ALA A 21 6.68 -27.76 -3.55
N LEU A 22 6.19 -26.61 -4.02
CA LEU A 22 5.00 -26.53 -4.88
C LEU A 22 5.33 -25.91 -6.23
N CYS A 23 5.32 -26.74 -7.28
CA CYS A 23 5.16 -26.29 -8.64
C CYS A 23 3.73 -25.74 -8.82
N VAL A 24 3.47 -24.54 -8.29
CA VAL A 24 2.15 -23.90 -8.30
C VAL A 24 1.61 -23.81 -9.74
N GLY A 25 2.47 -23.50 -10.72
CA GLY A 25 2.10 -23.52 -12.13
C GLY A 25 1.55 -24.88 -12.59
N ASP A 26 2.26 -25.97 -12.28
CA ASP A 26 1.82 -27.33 -12.65
C ASP A 26 0.51 -27.69 -11.99
N LEU A 27 0.32 -27.32 -10.71
CA LEU A 27 -0.92 -27.55 -9.99
C LEU A 27 -2.10 -26.79 -10.64
N LEU A 28 -1.92 -25.51 -10.95
CA LEU A 28 -2.97 -24.67 -11.53
C LEU A 28 -3.37 -25.13 -12.93
N SER A 29 -2.43 -25.66 -13.72
CA SER A 29 -2.71 -26.20 -15.06
C SER A 29 -3.70 -27.38 -15.06
N ARG A 30 -3.79 -28.12 -13.95
CA ARG A 30 -4.72 -29.26 -13.79
C ARG A 30 -6.17 -28.84 -13.58
N PHE A 31 -6.42 -27.55 -13.34
CA PHE A 31 -7.75 -27.00 -13.06
C PHE A 31 -8.13 -25.94 -14.11
N PRO A 32 -8.54 -26.37 -15.32
CA PRO A 32 -8.81 -25.44 -16.43
C PRO A 32 -10.04 -24.54 -16.21
N PHE A 33 -10.87 -24.81 -15.21
CA PHE A 33 -12.04 -24.00 -14.85
C PHE A 33 -11.86 -23.21 -13.55
N LEU A 34 -10.64 -23.14 -13.04
CA LEU A 34 -10.31 -22.43 -11.82
C LEU A 34 -10.45 -20.93 -12.04
N LYS A 35 -11.32 -20.29 -11.27
CA LYS A 35 -11.58 -18.85 -11.30
C LYS A 35 -10.92 -18.12 -10.15
N ASP A 36 -10.87 -18.78 -8.99
CA ASP A 36 -10.41 -18.21 -7.72
C ASP A 36 -9.20 -18.96 -7.21
N PHE A 37 -8.10 -18.23 -6.98
CA PHE A 37 -6.91 -18.79 -6.37
C PHE A 37 -6.51 -17.96 -5.17
N THR A 38 -6.37 -18.62 -4.02
CA THR A 38 -5.81 -18.02 -2.81
C THR A 38 -4.61 -18.81 -2.35
N LEU A 39 -3.52 -18.11 -2.08
CA LEU A 39 -2.29 -18.68 -1.56
C LEU A 39 -1.91 -17.97 -0.26
N TYR A 40 -1.90 -18.73 0.83
CA TYR A 40 -1.28 -18.31 2.09
C TYR A 40 0.07 -18.98 2.22
N SER A 41 1.11 -18.16 2.29
CA SER A 41 2.46 -18.64 2.47
C SER A 41 3.20 -17.95 3.60
N TYR A 42 4.07 -18.75 4.22
CA TYR A 42 4.92 -18.37 5.33
C TYR A 42 6.36 -18.73 4.98
N GLY A 43 7.27 -17.78 5.16
CA GLY A 43 8.71 -17.98 4.96
C GLY A 43 9.22 -17.49 3.61
N THR A 44 10.40 -17.98 3.21
CA THR A 44 11.14 -17.50 2.04
C THR A 44 10.49 -17.96 0.73
N ILE A 45 10.33 -17.02 -0.20
CA ILE A 45 10.11 -17.31 -1.62
C ILE A 45 11.49 -17.59 -2.20
N SER A 46 11.61 -18.63 -3.03
CA SER A 46 12.85 -18.92 -3.76
C SER A 46 13.29 -17.70 -4.55
N GLU A 47 14.59 -17.56 -4.81
CA GLU A 47 15.10 -16.45 -5.65
C GLU A 47 14.43 -16.39 -7.03
N GLU A 48 14.02 -17.56 -7.55
CA GLU A 48 13.35 -17.70 -8.84
C GLU A 48 11.91 -17.13 -8.84
N GLY A 49 11.29 -17.00 -7.67
CA GLY A 49 9.92 -16.55 -7.51
C GLY A 49 8.86 -17.61 -7.84
N ILE A 50 7.61 -17.18 -7.91
CA ILE A 50 6.46 -18.03 -8.21
C ILE A 50 5.93 -17.65 -9.59
N GLN A 51 5.62 -18.65 -10.41
CA GLN A 51 4.87 -18.45 -11.65
C GLN A 51 3.43 -18.91 -11.47
N ILE A 52 2.48 -17.99 -11.68
CA ILE A 52 1.04 -18.25 -11.68
C ILE A 52 0.55 -18.11 -13.12
N SER A 53 0.17 -19.22 -13.72
CA SER A 53 -0.36 -19.27 -15.08
C SER A 53 -1.63 -20.10 -15.13
N ASN A 54 -2.73 -19.48 -15.56
CA ASN A 54 -4.01 -20.14 -15.82
C ASN A 54 -4.92 -19.17 -16.57
N CYS A 55 -5.43 -19.56 -17.74
CA CYS A 55 -6.25 -18.70 -18.59
C CYS A 55 -7.65 -18.41 -18.02
N SER A 56 -8.13 -19.20 -17.07
CA SER A 56 -9.46 -19.06 -16.46
C SER A 56 -9.45 -18.30 -15.13
N LEU A 57 -8.27 -18.00 -14.57
CA LEU A 57 -8.18 -17.28 -13.31
C LEU A 57 -8.69 -15.85 -13.45
N GLU A 58 -9.67 -15.51 -12.63
CA GLU A 58 -10.31 -14.21 -12.57
C GLU A 58 -9.90 -13.45 -11.30
N ARG A 59 -9.72 -14.15 -10.18
CA ARG A 59 -9.46 -13.56 -8.87
C ARG A 59 -8.29 -14.27 -8.18
N ILE A 60 -7.28 -13.49 -7.81
CA ILE A 60 -6.07 -13.99 -7.18
C ILE A 60 -5.88 -13.27 -5.84
N LYS A 61 -5.67 -14.03 -4.77
CA LYS A 61 -5.29 -13.52 -3.46
C LYS A 61 -3.98 -14.17 -3.00
N LEU A 62 -2.96 -13.36 -2.78
CA LEU A 62 -1.67 -13.78 -2.25
C LEU A 62 -1.49 -13.17 -0.87
N VAL A 63 -1.27 -14.02 0.13
CA VAL A 63 -0.96 -13.60 1.49
C VAL A 63 0.39 -14.18 1.86
N VAL A 64 1.38 -13.31 2.06
CA VAL A 64 2.77 -13.74 2.20
C VAL A 64 3.40 -13.09 3.44
N GLN A 65 3.71 -13.91 4.45
CA GLN A 65 4.16 -13.42 5.75
C GLN A 65 5.54 -13.99 6.13
N GLY A 66 6.31 -13.23 6.92
CA GLY A 66 7.50 -13.75 7.59
C GLY A 66 8.86 -13.42 6.96
N PHE A 67 8.95 -12.55 5.95
CA PHE A 67 10.21 -12.19 5.27
C PHE A 67 11.20 -11.40 6.14
N GLN A 68 10.73 -10.73 7.18
CA GLN A 68 11.55 -9.82 8.00
C GLN A 68 12.70 -10.51 8.77
N ARG A 69 12.81 -11.85 8.70
CA ARG A 69 13.87 -12.62 9.36
C ARG A 69 15.10 -12.89 8.48
N TYR A 70 15.03 -12.71 7.16
CA TYR A 70 16.03 -13.26 6.23
C TYR A 70 16.88 -12.23 5.45
N GLY A 71 16.82 -10.95 5.83
CA GLY A 71 17.64 -9.89 5.21
C GLY A 71 16.95 -9.17 4.04
N GLU A 72 17.54 -8.06 3.60
CA GLU A 72 16.97 -7.11 2.62
C GLU A 72 16.69 -7.72 1.24
N ASP A 73 17.30 -8.86 0.89
CA ASP A 73 17.21 -9.44 -0.45
C ASP A 73 16.01 -10.39 -0.68
N SER A 74 15.27 -10.74 0.38
CA SER A 74 14.20 -11.75 0.32
C SER A 74 12.83 -11.16 0.00
N LYS A 75 12.70 -10.47 -1.14
CA LYS A 75 11.38 -9.94 -1.57
C LYS A 75 10.55 -10.97 -2.36
N PRO A 76 9.21 -10.96 -2.21
CA PRO A 76 8.34 -11.82 -3.01
C PRO A 76 8.50 -11.54 -4.50
N ARG A 77 8.82 -12.55 -5.30
CA ARG A 77 8.84 -12.45 -6.77
C ARG A 77 7.69 -13.27 -7.34
N VAL A 78 6.78 -12.65 -8.09
CA VAL A 78 5.62 -13.33 -8.67
C VAL A 78 5.45 -12.94 -10.13
N LYS A 79 5.42 -13.94 -11.01
CA LYS A 79 5.17 -13.78 -12.45
C LYS A 79 3.77 -14.27 -12.78
N PHE A 80 3.01 -13.45 -13.48
CA PHE A 80 1.62 -13.69 -13.83
C PHE A 80 1.46 -13.90 -15.34
N ASP A 81 0.81 -15.00 -15.71
CA ASP A 81 0.33 -15.30 -17.06
C ASP A 81 -1.17 -15.69 -16.97
N VAL A 82 -2.00 -14.69 -16.65
CA VAL A 82 -3.42 -14.83 -16.28
C VAL A 82 -4.28 -13.79 -17.03
N PRO A 83 -4.54 -13.99 -18.33
CA PRO A 83 -5.20 -12.99 -19.18
C PRO A 83 -6.62 -12.60 -18.75
N SER A 84 -7.29 -13.44 -17.96
CA SER A 84 -8.67 -13.22 -17.49
C SER A 84 -8.76 -12.55 -16.12
N VAL A 85 -7.63 -12.13 -15.53
CA VAL A 85 -7.62 -11.53 -14.18
C VAL A 85 -8.42 -10.24 -14.16
N ARG A 86 -9.30 -10.13 -13.16
CA ARG A 86 -10.08 -8.92 -12.85
C ARG A 86 -9.81 -8.36 -11.47
N LYS A 87 -9.31 -9.20 -10.55
CA LYS A 87 -8.98 -8.80 -9.18
C LYS A 87 -7.70 -9.47 -8.71
N LEU A 88 -6.73 -8.67 -8.32
CA LEU A 88 -5.55 -9.09 -7.59
C LEU A 88 -5.63 -8.56 -6.16
N THR A 89 -5.32 -9.40 -5.19
CA THR A 89 -5.14 -9.01 -3.80
C THR A 89 -3.80 -9.51 -3.32
N PHE A 90 -2.95 -8.62 -2.81
CA PHE A 90 -1.68 -8.95 -2.20
C PHE A 90 -1.68 -8.44 -0.76
N GLU A 91 -1.30 -9.28 0.19
CA GLU A 91 -1.11 -8.90 1.59
C GLU A 91 0.22 -9.48 2.06
N GLY A 92 1.17 -8.65 2.48
CA GLY A 92 2.44 -9.20 2.94
C GLY A 92 3.41 -8.25 3.62
N ASP A 93 4.52 -8.83 4.07
CA ASP A 93 5.63 -8.10 4.67
C ASP A 93 6.59 -7.63 3.57
N GLY A 94 6.66 -6.32 3.31
CA GLY A 94 7.51 -5.73 2.27
C GLY A 94 6.84 -5.55 0.89
N VAL A 95 7.53 -4.86 -0.01
CA VAL A 95 7.04 -4.58 -1.37
C VAL A 95 7.31 -5.79 -2.27
N PRO A 96 6.29 -6.39 -2.91
CA PRO A 96 6.52 -7.49 -3.84
C PRO A 96 7.05 -7.00 -5.19
N CYS A 97 7.85 -7.86 -5.84
CA CYS A 97 8.22 -7.75 -7.23
C CYS A 97 7.24 -8.56 -8.07
N LEU A 98 6.27 -7.88 -8.69
CA LEU A 98 5.28 -8.50 -9.57
C LEU A 98 5.70 -8.30 -11.02
N SER A 99 5.35 -9.23 -11.91
CA SER A 99 5.42 -8.98 -13.35
C SER A 99 4.30 -9.69 -14.10
N PHE A 100 3.80 -9.04 -15.16
CA PHE A 100 2.70 -9.53 -15.98
C PHE A 100 3.18 -9.82 -17.40
N LYS A 101 3.13 -11.09 -17.83
CA LYS A 101 3.57 -11.52 -19.16
C LYS A 101 2.54 -11.21 -20.25
N SER A 102 1.26 -11.29 -19.90
CA SER A 102 0.17 -10.90 -20.78
C SER A 102 -0.61 -9.79 -20.10
N THR A 103 -0.86 -8.71 -20.83
CA THR A 103 -1.78 -7.67 -20.37
C THR A 103 -3.15 -8.32 -20.18
N PRO A 104 -3.78 -8.15 -19.00
CA PRO A 104 -5.13 -8.64 -18.78
C PRO A 104 -6.05 -8.15 -19.89
N HIS A 105 -6.81 -9.06 -20.52
CA HIS A 105 -7.76 -8.70 -21.59
C HIS A 105 -8.96 -7.90 -21.06
N SER A 106 -9.10 -7.83 -19.73
CA SER A 106 -10.08 -6.98 -19.06
C SER A 106 -9.71 -5.51 -19.22
N ARG A 107 -10.59 -4.71 -19.82
CA ARG A 107 -10.43 -3.24 -19.90
C ARG A 107 -10.39 -2.56 -18.53
N GLU A 108 -10.86 -3.23 -17.48
CA GLU A 108 -10.78 -2.74 -16.11
C GLU A 108 -10.49 -3.89 -15.15
N TRP A 109 -9.37 -3.84 -14.45
CA TRP A 109 -9.07 -4.76 -13.34
C TRP A 109 -8.61 -3.97 -12.12
N GLU A 110 -8.80 -4.56 -10.94
CA GLU A 110 -8.49 -3.93 -9.66
C GLU A 110 -7.37 -4.65 -8.93
N SER A 111 -6.55 -3.86 -8.24
CA SER A 111 -5.46 -4.33 -7.40
C SER A 111 -5.66 -3.82 -5.98
N ASN A 112 -5.70 -4.74 -5.02
CA ASN A 112 -5.73 -4.42 -3.59
C ASN A 112 -4.41 -4.86 -2.98
N VAL A 113 -3.53 -3.93 -2.67
CA VAL A 113 -2.18 -4.21 -2.17
C VAL A 113 -2.08 -3.71 -0.74
N SER A 114 -1.79 -4.61 0.20
CA SER A 114 -1.54 -4.31 1.60
C SER A 114 -0.13 -4.70 1.98
N ILE A 115 0.71 -3.70 2.25
CA ILE A 115 2.11 -3.87 2.63
C ILE A 115 2.26 -3.54 4.11
N LYS A 116 2.75 -4.51 4.87
CA LYS A 116 3.23 -4.30 6.22
C LYS A 116 4.74 -4.14 6.17
N TYR A 117 5.22 -3.00 6.65
CA TYR A 117 6.64 -2.71 6.72
C TYR A 117 7.02 -2.51 8.18
N ASN A 118 7.79 -3.46 8.72
CA ASN A 118 8.42 -3.32 10.02
C ASN A 118 9.91 -3.16 9.78
N THR A 119 10.44 -2.02 10.17
CA THR A 119 11.85 -1.72 9.94
C THR A 119 12.55 -1.44 11.25
N LYS A 120 13.68 -2.13 11.44
CA LYS A 120 14.69 -1.77 12.45
C LYS A 120 15.62 -0.66 11.95
N ASN A 121 15.63 -0.38 10.64
CA ASN A 121 16.60 0.49 9.98
C ASN A 121 15.96 1.73 9.32
N GLY A 122 14.66 1.96 9.53
CA GLY A 122 13.87 3.03 8.90
C GLY A 122 13.46 2.75 7.45
N VAL A 123 12.82 3.74 6.81
CA VAL A 123 12.42 3.70 5.39
C VAL A 123 13.53 4.36 4.56
N SER A 124 14.08 3.63 3.59
CA SER A 124 15.13 4.12 2.70
C SER A 124 14.57 4.56 1.34
N ALA A 125 15.36 5.33 0.57
CA ALA A 125 15.02 5.68 -0.81
C ALA A 125 14.77 4.43 -1.69
N PHE A 126 15.47 3.32 -1.40
CA PHE A 126 15.29 2.06 -2.11
C PHE A 126 13.86 1.52 -1.98
N TRP A 127 13.25 1.63 -0.80
CA TRP A 127 11.86 1.19 -0.59
C TRP A 127 10.86 1.93 -1.50
N PHE A 128 11.08 3.24 -1.71
CA PHE A 128 10.24 4.03 -2.62
C PHE A 128 10.42 3.63 -4.09
N ASN A 129 11.63 3.23 -4.50
CA ASN A 129 11.86 2.70 -5.84
C ASN A 129 11.11 1.39 -6.05
N GLU A 130 11.19 0.46 -5.08
CA GLU A 130 10.45 -0.79 -5.16
C GLU A 130 8.94 -0.56 -5.24
N LEU A 131 8.44 0.41 -4.47
CA LEU A 131 7.04 0.80 -4.55
C LEU A 131 6.71 1.36 -5.94
N SER A 132 7.56 2.18 -6.53
CA SER A 132 7.36 2.72 -7.88
C SER A 132 7.38 1.63 -8.95
N GLU A 133 8.28 0.66 -8.86
CA GLU A 133 8.32 -0.51 -9.75
C GLU A 133 7.02 -1.30 -9.66
N LEU A 134 6.55 -1.58 -8.43
CA LEU A 134 5.27 -2.24 -8.22
C LEU A 134 4.11 -1.45 -8.84
N LEU A 135 4.03 -0.14 -8.62
CA LEU A 135 2.96 0.68 -9.17
C LEU A 135 3.04 0.81 -10.70
N THR A 136 4.23 0.69 -11.29
CA THR A 136 4.41 0.60 -12.75
C THR A 136 3.75 -0.66 -13.30
N GLU A 137 4.00 -1.80 -12.67
CA GLU A 137 3.40 -3.09 -13.05
C GLU A 137 1.88 -3.09 -12.86
N LEU A 138 1.38 -2.30 -11.91
CA LEU A 138 -0.06 -2.15 -11.63
C LEU A 138 -0.72 -0.96 -12.33
N SER A 139 0.01 -0.24 -13.18
CA SER A 139 -0.43 1.04 -13.79
C SER A 139 -1.71 0.96 -14.60
N GLN A 140 -2.03 -0.22 -15.16
CA GLN A 140 -3.26 -0.47 -15.91
C GLN A 140 -4.46 -0.84 -15.02
N SER A 141 -4.26 -0.92 -13.69
CA SER A 141 -5.26 -1.37 -12.73
C SER A 141 -5.74 -0.24 -11.82
N LYS A 142 -7.01 -0.34 -11.40
CA LYS A 142 -7.56 0.48 -10.30
C LYS A 142 -6.91 0.04 -8.99
N THR A 143 -5.83 0.72 -8.62
CA THR A 143 -4.97 0.32 -7.51
C THR A 143 -5.40 0.96 -6.19
N HIS A 144 -5.59 0.11 -5.19
CA HIS A 144 -5.82 0.46 -3.79
C HIS A 144 -4.63 0.00 -2.98
N LEU A 145 -3.94 0.94 -2.34
CA LEU A 145 -2.73 0.69 -1.56
C LEU A 145 -2.99 0.89 -0.08
N SER A 146 -2.63 -0.08 0.74
CA SER A 146 -2.68 -0.02 2.21
C SER A 146 -1.29 -0.23 2.77
N LEU A 147 -0.78 0.76 3.50
CA LEU A 147 0.55 0.76 4.09
C LEU A 147 0.42 0.71 5.62
N ARG A 148 0.95 -0.34 6.24
CA ARG A 148 1.17 -0.37 7.69
C ARG A 148 2.65 -0.25 7.96
N ILE A 149 3.08 0.89 8.49
CA ILE A 149 4.47 1.17 8.81
C ILE A 149 4.64 1.07 10.32
N ASP A 150 5.51 0.19 10.78
CA ASP A 150 5.91 0.06 12.18
C ASP A 150 7.42 0.31 12.26
N SER A 151 7.83 1.46 12.79
CA SER A 151 9.24 1.80 12.92
C SER A 151 9.61 1.88 14.39
N ASN A 152 10.49 0.99 14.83
CA ASN A 152 11.09 1.07 16.18
C ASN A 152 12.38 1.89 16.20
N ALA A 153 12.84 2.39 15.03
CA ALA A 153 14.09 3.12 14.90
C ALA A 153 13.94 4.43 14.13
N VAL A 154 14.68 5.43 14.57
CA VAL A 154 14.69 6.80 14.02
C VAL A 154 15.90 6.96 13.11
N ARG A 155 15.83 6.43 11.88
CA ARG A 155 16.77 6.80 10.82
C ARG A 155 16.08 6.76 9.48
N LEU A 156 15.71 7.92 8.96
CA LEU A 156 15.47 8.05 7.53
C LEU A 156 16.76 8.58 6.91
N ASP A 157 17.41 7.74 6.11
CA ASP A 157 18.56 8.19 5.33
C ASP A 157 18.08 8.77 4.00
N TYR A 158 17.63 10.03 4.04
CA TYR A 158 17.24 10.79 2.83
C TYR A 158 18.45 11.38 2.10
N ASN A 159 19.68 11.18 2.59
CA ASN A 159 20.87 11.70 1.91
C ASN A 159 21.14 10.97 0.57
N VAL A 160 20.42 9.89 0.28
CA VAL A 160 20.48 9.19 -1.00
C VAL A 160 19.37 9.67 -1.94
N GLY A 161 19.57 10.88 -2.45
CA GLY A 161 19.31 11.21 -3.85
C GLY A 161 17.95 11.78 -4.22
N ASP A 162 17.85 13.11 -4.20
CA ASP A 162 16.95 13.85 -5.10
C ASP A 162 17.03 13.33 -6.55
N LYS A 163 18.20 12.84 -6.98
CA LYS A 163 18.41 12.25 -8.32
C LYS A 163 17.70 10.91 -8.57
N ILE A 164 17.43 10.11 -7.53
CA ILE A 164 16.81 8.78 -7.71
C ILE A 164 15.30 8.94 -7.92
N ILE A 165 14.68 9.85 -7.17
CA ILE A 165 13.23 10.03 -7.17
C ILE A 165 12.78 11.03 -8.26
N GLN A 166 13.63 11.99 -8.67
CA GLN A 166 13.28 13.02 -9.68
C GLN A 166 12.99 12.51 -11.10
N GLY A 167 13.11 11.22 -11.37
CA GLY A 167 12.77 10.60 -12.66
C GLY A 167 11.61 9.60 -12.62
N LEU A 168 11.00 9.38 -11.45
CA LEU A 168 9.94 8.39 -11.31
C LEU A 168 8.62 8.92 -11.89
N CYS A 169 7.90 8.06 -12.60
CA CYS A 169 6.54 8.34 -13.03
C CYS A 169 5.63 8.37 -11.80
N LYS A 170 4.86 9.45 -11.62
CA LYS A 170 3.88 9.51 -10.54
C LYS A 170 2.67 8.65 -10.91
N HIS A 171 2.46 7.56 -10.18
CA HIS A 171 1.36 6.63 -10.44
C HIS A 171 0.06 7.10 -9.78
N GLU A 172 -1.04 7.11 -10.54
CA GLU A 172 -2.36 7.40 -9.98
C GLU A 172 -2.85 6.23 -9.11
N LEU A 173 -3.38 6.53 -7.93
CA LEU A 173 -3.99 5.54 -7.04
C LEU A 173 -5.45 5.90 -6.78
N GLU A 174 -6.33 4.90 -6.78
CA GLU A 174 -7.74 5.10 -6.44
C GLU A 174 -7.91 5.41 -4.95
N ASN A 175 -7.21 4.67 -4.10
CA ASN A 175 -7.24 4.90 -2.66
C ASN A 175 -5.91 4.52 -2.00
N LEU A 176 -5.52 5.32 -1.01
CA LEU A 176 -4.35 5.11 -0.17
C LEU A 176 -4.80 5.05 1.29
N THR A 177 -4.51 3.94 1.96
CA THR A 177 -4.69 3.78 3.41
C THR A 177 -3.34 3.72 4.07
N ILE A 178 -3.14 4.45 5.17
CA ILE A 178 -1.86 4.47 5.88
C ILE A 178 -2.12 4.29 7.38
N ASP A 179 -1.34 3.41 8.00
CA ASP A 179 -1.33 3.12 9.44
C ASP A 179 0.14 3.17 9.89
N ILE A 180 0.58 4.36 10.33
CA ILE A 180 1.95 4.58 10.82
C ILE A 180 1.97 4.42 12.34
N LYS A 181 2.90 3.61 12.85
CA LYS A 181 3.16 3.45 14.28
C LYS A 181 4.58 3.86 14.60
N ASN A 182 4.73 4.60 15.70
CA ASN A 182 6.00 4.94 16.34
C ASN A 182 7.01 5.69 15.44
N LEU A 183 6.54 6.41 14.42
CA LEU A 183 7.41 7.20 13.55
C LEU A 183 7.53 8.64 14.10
N PRO A 184 8.76 9.16 14.30
CA PRO A 184 8.94 10.55 14.73
C PRO A 184 8.38 11.54 13.71
N THR A 185 7.92 12.70 14.17
CA THR A 185 7.27 13.72 13.34
C THR A 185 8.07 14.11 12.08
N LEU A 186 9.37 14.41 12.22
CA LEU A 186 10.22 14.73 11.05
C LEU A 186 10.32 13.57 10.06
N SER A 187 10.29 12.34 10.57
CA SER A 187 10.29 11.15 9.73
C SER A 187 8.96 10.96 9.00
N CYS A 188 7.84 11.33 9.61
CA CYS A 188 6.55 11.36 8.92
C CYS A 188 6.58 12.33 7.73
N TYR A 189 7.11 13.55 7.89
CA TYR A 189 7.20 14.52 6.79
C TYR A 189 7.95 13.96 5.59
N ALA A 190 9.15 13.44 5.82
CA ALA A 190 9.96 12.90 4.74
C ALA A 190 9.27 11.68 4.10
N PHE A 191 8.70 10.78 4.91
CA PHE A 191 7.96 9.62 4.40
C PHE A 191 6.83 10.03 3.45
N PHE A 192 5.98 10.99 3.84
CA PHE A 192 4.88 11.45 3.01
C PHE A 192 5.38 12.17 1.74
N ASP A 193 6.44 12.97 1.83
CA ASP A 193 7.06 13.59 0.64
C ASP A 193 7.54 12.51 -0.35
N GLY A 194 8.29 11.51 0.13
CA GLY A 194 8.73 10.38 -0.68
C GLY A 194 7.55 9.62 -1.31
N LEU A 195 6.49 9.40 -0.54
CA LEU A 195 5.29 8.70 -1.01
C LEU A 195 4.58 9.48 -2.13
N PHE A 196 4.38 10.79 -1.95
CA PHE A 196 3.73 11.64 -2.97
C PHE A 196 4.61 11.95 -4.18
N ARG A 197 5.92 11.71 -4.09
CA ARG A 197 6.79 11.69 -5.28
C ARG A 197 6.59 10.42 -6.12
N VAL A 198 6.15 9.32 -5.52
CA VAL A 198 5.93 8.04 -6.21
C VAL A 198 4.48 7.89 -6.69
N CYS A 199 3.51 8.41 -5.94
CA CYS A 199 2.09 8.25 -6.27
C CYS A 199 1.24 9.51 -6.07
N ARG A 200 0.11 9.55 -6.79
CA ARG A 200 -0.93 10.58 -6.74
C ARG A 200 -2.26 9.92 -6.36
N PRO A 201 -2.54 9.73 -5.06
CA PRO A 201 -3.82 9.16 -4.63
C PRO A 201 -4.98 10.13 -4.88
N LYS A 202 -6.10 9.62 -5.41
CA LYS A 202 -7.37 10.35 -5.46
C LYS A 202 -8.01 10.44 -4.09
N LEU A 203 -7.96 9.35 -3.33
CA LEU A 203 -8.51 9.25 -1.98
C LEU A 203 -7.43 8.80 -1.00
N ILE A 204 -7.37 9.43 0.17
CA ILE A 204 -6.63 8.92 1.32
C ILE A 204 -7.63 8.59 2.42
N THR A 205 -7.58 7.37 2.94
CA THR A 205 -8.40 6.93 4.09
C THR A 205 -7.50 6.72 5.30
N GLN A 206 -7.80 7.43 6.39
CA GLN A 206 -7.09 7.34 7.66
C GLN A 206 -8.02 6.89 8.78
N TYR A 207 -7.47 6.13 9.70
CA TYR A 207 -8.20 5.65 10.88
C TYR A 207 -7.56 6.27 12.12
N TYR A 208 -8.35 6.99 12.92
CA TYR A 208 -7.96 7.24 14.31
C TYR A 208 -8.05 5.89 15.01
N LYS A 209 -6.89 5.35 15.42
CA LYS A 209 -6.88 4.27 16.39
C LYS A 209 -6.77 4.90 17.75
N ASP A 210 -7.88 4.91 18.48
CA ASP A 210 -7.79 4.85 19.93
C ASP A 210 -7.03 3.59 20.30
N ASP A 211 -5.79 3.77 20.74
CA ASP A 211 -5.06 2.72 21.44
C ASP A 211 -5.34 2.91 22.93
N PRO A 212 -6.33 2.19 23.51
CA PRO A 212 -6.68 2.35 24.91
C PRO A 212 -5.52 2.00 25.85
N ASP A 213 -4.55 1.19 25.39
CA ASP A 213 -3.36 0.84 26.18
C ASP A 213 -2.33 1.98 26.23
N LYS A 214 -2.27 2.85 25.22
CA LYS A 214 -1.44 4.07 25.28
C LYS A 214 -1.90 5.04 26.37
N ARG A 215 -3.21 5.10 26.65
CA ARG A 215 -3.75 5.92 27.76
C ARG A 215 -3.26 5.42 29.14
N ARG A 216 -2.95 4.14 29.28
CA ARG A 216 -2.47 3.54 30.55
C ARG A 216 -0.97 3.67 30.75
N TYR A 217 -0.16 3.60 29.69
CA TYR A 217 1.31 3.67 29.81
C TYR A 217 1.87 5.10 29.79
N TYR A 218 1.23 6.04 29.10
CA TYR A 218 1.67 7.44 29.01
C TYR A 218 0.87 8.39 29.90
N GLY A 219 0.41 7.91 31.07
CA GLY A 219 -0.46 8.63 32.00
C GLY A 219 0.13 9.89 32.68
N ARG A 220 1.12 10.57 32.09
CA ARG A 220 1.67 11.82 32.65
C ARG A 220 2.35 12.81 31.69
N TYR A 221 2.53 12.48 30.41
CA TYR A 221 3.08 13.44 29.45
C TYR A 221 1.96 14.00 28.58
N ASN A 222 1.33 15.08 29.06
CA ASN A 222 0.42 15.94 28.31
C ASN A 222 1.19 16.78 27.27
N HIS A 223 2.00 16.16 26.42
CA HIS A 223 2.40 16.79 25.17
C HIS A 223 1.49 16.27 24.07
N MET A 224 0.76 17.20 23.45
CA MET A 224 -0.01 16.99 22.22
C MET A 224 0.93 16.47 21.13
N GLU A 225 1.25 15.17 21.14
CA GLU A 225 1.86 14.52 20.00
C GLU A 225 0.85 14.60 18.87
N LYS A 226 1.18 15.40 17.85
CA LYS A 226 0.40 15.47 16.62
C LYS A 226 0.20 14.05 16.12
N THR A 227 -1.06 13.67 15.88
CA THR A 227 -1.38 12.40 15.27
C THR A 227 -0.83 12.36 13.83
N ASN A 228 -0.70 11.16 13.26
CA ASN A 228 -0.30 11.05 11.84
C ASN A 228 -1.25 11.79 10.91
N ILE A 229 -2.52 11.92 11.30
CA ILE A 229 -3.55 12.63 10.55
C ILE A 229 -3.30 14.13 10.61
N ASP A 230 -2.92 14.67 11.77
CA ASP A 230 -2.56 16.08 11.91
C ASP A 230 -1.33 16.44 11.06
N ILE A 231 -0.33 15.55 11.04
CA ILE A 231 0.88 15.72 10.22
C ILE A 231 0.50 15.67 8.74
N LEU A 232 -0.29 14.68 8.32
CA LEU A 232 -0.74 14.55 6.93
C LEU A 232 -1.57 15.76 6.49
N CYS A 233 -2.51 16.24 7.30
CA CYS A 233 -3.31 17.42 7.00
C CYS A 233 -2.44 18.67 6.84
N GLN A 234 -1.46 18.88 7.74
CA GLN A 234 -0.51 19.98 7.63
C GLN A 234 0.34 19.90 6.36
N ILE A 235 0.80 18.71 5.98
CA ILE A 235 1.54 18.48 4.74
C ILE A 235 0.69 18.84 3.52
N LEU A 236 -0.56 18.39 3.49
CA LEU A 236 -1.46 18.66 2.38
C LEU A 236 -1.84 20.15 2.30
N GLU A 237 -2.11 20.80 3.43
CA GLU A 237 -2.40 22.22 3.52
C GLU A 237 -1.22 23.08 3.02
N GLN A 238 0.00 22.72 3.41
CA GLN A 238 1.21 23.37 2.90
C GLN A 238 1.38 23.17 1.39
N GLY A 239 0.99 22.00 0.87
CA GLY A 239 1.06 21.68 -0.56
C GLY A 239 0.17 22.57 -1.41
N ILE A 240 -1.08 22.77 -0.99
CA ILE A 240 -2.07 23.62 -1.70
C ILE A 240 -1.66 25.11 -1.63
N ASN A 241 -1.21 25.57 -0.46
CA ASN A 241 -0.95 26.99 -0.25
C ASN A 241 0.36 27.48 -0.88
N LEU A 242 1.21 26.59 -1.39
CA LEU A 242 2.57 26.87 -1.89
C LEU A 242 3.42 27.72 -0.92
N LYS A 243 3.01 27.82 0.35
CA LYS A 243 3.67 28.62 1.38
C LYS A 243 4.82 27.79 1.93
N VAL A 244 5.96 27.85 1.24
CA VAL A 244 7.23 27.35 1.76
C VAL A 244 7.75 28.36 2.79
N SER A 245 7.11 28.42 3.96
CA SER A 245 7.60 29.22 5.09
C SER A 245 7.95 28.28 6.23
N GLY A 246 9.13 27.65 6.15
CA GLY A 246 9.67 26.78 7.19
C GLY A 246 11.00 26.11 6.78
N PRO A 247 11.79 25.63 7.75
CA PRO A 247 13.09 24.99 7.51
C PRO A 247 13.01 23.61 6.83
N THR A 248 11.81 23.10 6.55
CA THR A 248 11.59 21.77 5.95
C THR A 248 11.19 21.89 4.49
N GLN A 249 12.15 21.69 3.58
CA GLN A 249 11.95 21.71 2.12
C GLN A 249 11.26 20.44 1.56
N PHE A 250 10.56 19.64 2.37
CA PHE A 250 10.01 18.32 2.00
C PHE A 250 8.67 18.39 1.25
N MET A 251 8.57 19.14 0.15
CA MET A 251 7.28 19.38 -0.53
C MET A 251 7.29 19.07 -2.03
N TYR A 252 8.34 18.42 -2.53
CA TYR A 252 8.52 18.14 -3.95
C TYR A 252 7.46 17.17 -4.49
N GLY A 253 6.95 16.26 -3.65
CA GLY A 253 5.85 15.36 -4.03
C GLY A 253 4.55 16.09 -4.37
N LEU A 254 4.33 17.28 -3.82
CA LEU A 254 3.03 17.97 -3.80
C LEU A 254 2.88 19.11 -4.81
N ASN A 255 3.88 19.40 -5.65
CA ASN A 255 3.85 20.51 -6.61
C ASN A 255 2.64 20.49 -7.58
N ASP A 256 2.08 19.30 -7.80
CA ASP A 256 0.94 19.08 -8.69
C ASP A 256 -0.40 19.03 -7.95
N LEU A 257 -0.42 19.18 -6.62
CA LEU A 257 -1.65 19.16 -5.85
C LEU A 257 -2.41 20.48 -6.04
N GLU A 258 -3.69 20.40 -6.44
CA GLU A 258 -4.55 21.57 -6.66
C GLU A 258 -5.48 21.82 -5.49
N GLU A 259 -6.09 20.76 -4.97
CA GLU A 259 -7.20 20.85 -4.03
C GLU A 259 -7.19 19.64 -3.12
N VAL A 260 -7.54 19.86 -1.85
CA VAL A 260 -7.82 18.81 -0.90
C VAL A 260 -9.12 19.13 -0.18
N ASN A 261 -10.07 18.23 -0.36
CA ASN A 261 -11.28 18.19 0.42
C ASN A 261 -11.18 17.04 1.40
N ALA A 262 -11.94 17.11 2.46
CA ALA A 262 -11.90 16.12 3.47
C ALA A 262 -13.27 15.90 4.10
N GLN A 263 -13.47 14.69 4.59
CA GLN A 263 -14.74 14.17 5.07
C GLN A 263 -14.47 13.40 6.36
N ALA A 264 -15.02 13.88 7.47
CA ALA A 264 -15.05 13.15 8.72
C ALA A 264 -16.21 12.15 8.67
N LEU A 265 -15.90 10.87 8.87
CA LEU A 265 -16.87 9.80 8.96
C LEU A 265 -17.05 9.44 10.42
N ASP A 266 -18.25 9.69 10.93
CA ASP A 266 -18.73 9.09 12.16
C ASP A 266 -19.05 7.61 11.90
N MET A 267 -18.62 6.73 12.82
CA MET A 267 -18.93 5.30 12.78
C MET A 267 -20.44 5.04 12.89
N GLU A 268 -21.19 5.95 13.53
CA GLU A 268 -22.63 5.80 13.74
C GLU A 268 -23.47 6.43 12.63
N ASN A 269 -22.93 7.37 11.85
CA ASN A 269 -23.73 8.18 10.91
C ASN A 269 -23.03 8.47 9.58
N VAL A 270 -22.76 7.42 8.81
CA VAL A 270 -22.04 7.49 7.52
C VAL A 270 -22.77 8.31 6.45
N GLN A 271 -24.09 8.48 6.54
CA GLN A 271 -24.90 9.08 5.47
C GLN A 271 -24.91 10.62 5.45
N ALA A 272 -24.40 11.30 6.50
CA ALA A 272 -24.48 12.76 6.64
C ALA A 272 -23.14 13.49 6.42
N ALA A 273 -22.07 12.77 6.03
CA ALA A 273 -20.75 13.36 5.95
C ALA A 273 -20.56 14.12 4.62
N GLU A 274 -20.42 15.45 4.68
CA GLU A 274 -20.13 16.30 3.51
C GLU A 274 -18.61 16.48 3.32
N TRP A 275 -18.20 16.68 2.06
CA TRP A 275 -16.82 17.04 1.72
C TRP A 275 -16.58 18.54 1.96
N ARG A 276 -15.50 18.90 2.66
CA ARG A 276 -15.14 20.29 2.97
C ARG A 276 -13.66 20.57 2.66
N PRO A 277 -13.27 21.77 2.22
CA PRO A 277 -11.85 22.14 2.05
C PRO A 277 -11.08 22.13 3.37
N ILE A 278 -9.77 21.85 3.31
CA ILE A 278 -8.82 22.00 4.44
C ILE A 278 -8.41 23.49 4.58
N PRO A 279 -8.19 24.05 5.80
CA PRO A 279 -8.17 23.39 7.10
C PRO A 279 -9.55 23.11 7.67
N PHE A 280 -9.69 21.97 8.35
CA PHE A 280 -10.81 21.74 9.23
C PHE A 280 -10.66 22.64 10.45
N ASP A 281 -11.49 23.67 10.56
CA ASP A 281 -11.56 24.53 11.75
C ASP A 281 -12.11 23.79 12.99
N GLU A 282 -12.58 22.55 12.84
CA GLU A 282 -13.18 21.76 13.91
C GLU A 282 -12.25 20.64 14.39
N HIS A 283 -12.08 20.56 15.71
CA HIS A 283 -11.46 19.43 16.39
C HIS A 283 -12.09 18.11 15.90
N VAL A 284 -11.42 17.44 14.97
CA VAL A 284 -11.75 16.07 14.57
C VAL A 284 -11.73 15.24 15.85
N GLN A 285 -12.91 14.79 16.28
CA GLN A 285 -13.04 14.07 17.53
C GLN A 285 -12.23 12.76 17.47
N GLU A 286 -11.72 12.33 18.63
CA GLU A 286 -10.77 11.22 18.79
C GLU A 286 -11.19 9.86 18.17
N HIS A 287 -12.44 9.71 17.72
CA HIS A 287 -13.03 8.43 17.29
C HIS A 287 -13.45 8.39 15.80
N GLN A 288 -13.10 9.39 15.00
CA GLN A 288 -13.58 9.52 13.62
C GLN A 288 -12.67 8.80 12.62
N ARG A 289 -13.22 8.37 11.48
CA ARG A 289 -12.39 8.04 10.30
C ARG A 289 -12.32 9.29 9.43
N VAL A 290 -11.15 9.61 8.89
CA VAL A 290 -11.03 10.76 7.99
C VAL A 290 -10.72 10.27 6.60
N ARG A 291 -11.47 10.81 5.63
CA ARG A 291 -11.17 10.68 4.21
C ARG A 291 -10.72 12.00 3.65
N LEU A 292 -9.69 11.97 2.82
CA LEU A 292 -9.14 13.13 2.12
C LEU A 292 -9.27 12.86 0.63
N LEU A 293 -10.00 13.69 -0.09
CA LEU A 293 -10.13 13.69 -1.54
C LEU A 293 -9.15 14.69 -2.11
N LEU A 294 -8.22 14.21 -2.93
CA LEU A 294 -7.13 14.99 -3.51
C LEU A 294 -7.37 15.16 -5.00
N LYS A 295 -7.18 16.40 -5.47
CA LYS A 295 -7.21 16.74 -6.89
C LYS A 295 -5.81 17.15 -7.34
N TRP A 296 -5.33 16.53 -8.41
CA TRP A 296 -3.99 16.76 -8.96
C TRP A 296 -4.10 17.42 -10.34
N LYS A 297 -3.11 18.24 -10.70
CA LYS A 297 -2.93 18.78 -12.05
C LYS A 297 -2.77 17.63 -13.04
N LEU A 298 -3.59 17.66 -14.09
CA LEU A 298 -3.39 16.82 -15.26
C LEU A 298 -2.25 17.46 -16.07
N ASN A 299 -1.13 16.74 -16.19
CA ASN A 299 -0.04 17.11 -17.10
C ASN A 299 -0.30 16.50 -18.48
#